data_AF-A0A497G9C0-F1
#
_entry.id   AF-A0A497G9C0-F1
#
_cell.length_a   1.000
_cell.length_b   1.000
_cell.length_c   1.000
_cell.angle_alpha   90.00
_cell.angle_beta   90.00
_cell.angle_gamma   90.00
#
_symmetry.space_group_name_H-M   'P 1'
#
loop_
_entity.id
_entity.type
_entity.pdbx_description
1 polymer ?
#
loop_
_entity_poly.entity_id
_entity_poly.type
_entity_poly.pdbx_seq_one_letter_code
_entity_poly.pdbx_strand_id
1 'polypeptide(L)'
;ARGLFLGEEFHHNRLLLISGARIESEPYREYPLWDRERVYDTVLELFKRRRLTVRGLLHPVVKFEEAVEAYRLIDEHPEEVVKLGVRYD
;
A
#
# COMPACT_ATOMS: atom_id res chain seq x y z
N ALA A 1 7.05 13.34 -25.04
CA ALA A 1 8.00 12.21 -24.92
C ALA A 1 8.81 12.09 -26.20
N ARG A 2 10.14 11.99 -26.10
CA ARG A 2 11.05 11.49 -27.15
C ARG A 2 11.85 10.37 -26.48
N GLY A 3 12.03 9.21 -27.13
CA GLY A 3 12.91 8.15 -26.60
C GLY A 3 12.27 6.86 -26.08
N LEU A 4 10.97 6.61 -26.29
CA LEU A 4 10.38 5.28 -26.06
C LEU A 4 9.97 4.66 -27.39
N PHE A 5 10.75 3.69 -27.88
CA PHE A 5 10.55 3.03 -29.16
C PHE A 5 10.37 1.52 -28.95
N LEU A 6 9.13 1.11 -28.65
CA LEU A 6 8.82 -0.31 -28.38
C LEU A 6 8.69 -1.15 -29.68
N GLY A 7 8.79 -0.53 -30.85
CA GLY A 7 8.39 -1.14 -32.13
C GLY A 7 9.20 -2.39 -32.53
N GLU A 8 10.52 -2.36 -32.40
CA GLU A 8 11.38 -3.49 -32.77
C GLU A 8 11.29 -4.63 -31.74
N GLU A 9 11.21 -4.24 -30.47
CA GLU A 9 11.17 -5.13 -29.31
C GLU A 9 9.82 -5.83 -29.15
N PHE A 10 8.72 -5.24 -29.61
CA PHE A 10 7.39 -5.82 -29.45
C PHE A 10 7.24 -7.16 -30.19
N HIS A 11 7.84 -7.26 -31.38
CA HIS A 11 7.71 -8.43 -32.26
C HIS A 11 8.64 -9.57 -31.88
N HIS A 12 9.82 -9.25 -31.36
CA HIS A 12 10.79 -10.27 -30.93
C HIS A 12 10.55 -10.70 -29.49
N ASN A 13 10.24 -9.74 -28.61
CA ASN A 13 10.36 -9.92 -27.16
C ASN A 13 9.02 -9.92 -26.41
N ARG A 14 7.87 -9.73 -27.10
CA ARG A 14 6.52 -9.94 -26.54
C ARG A 14 6.30 -9.20 -25.21
N LEU A 15 6.61 -7.91 -25.20
CA LEU A 15 6.65 -7.09 -23.99
C LEU A 15 5.28 -7.01 -23.28
N LEU A 16 5.28 -7.11 -21.95
CA LEU A 16 4.13 -6.89 -21.07
C LEU A 16 4.39 -5.64 -20.21
N LEU A 17 3.61 -4.59 -20.40
CA LEU A 17 3.66 -3.38 -19.57
C LEU A 17 2.57 -3.43 -18.52
N ILE A 18 2.99 -3.43 -17.25
CA ILE A 18 2.10 -3.37 -16.09
C ILE A 18 2.53 -2.19 -15.25
N SER A 19 1.56 -1.38 -14.84
CA SER A 19 1.79 -0.33 -13.86
C SER A 19 0.63 -0.32 -12.87
N GLY A 20 0.98 -0.54 -11.59
CA GLY A 20 0.08 -0.36 -10.46
C GLY A 20 0.88 0.26 -9.33
N ALA A 21 0.54 1.49 -8.93
CA ALA A 21 1.25 2.20 -7.87
C ALA A 21 0.69 1.88 -6.47
N ARG A 22 -0.55 1.41 -6.40
CA ARG A 22 -1.27 1.14 -5.16
C ARG A 22 -2.22 -0.03 -5.32
N ILE A 23 -2.75 -0.54 -4.21
CA ILE A 23 -3.79 -1.58 -4.19
C ILE A 23 -5.01 -1.15 -5.04
N GLU A 24 -5.28 0.14 -5.18
CA GLU A 24 -6.38 0.67 -6.00
C GLU A 24 -6.02 0.85 -7.49
N SER A 25 -4.79 0.50 -7.91
CA SER A 25 -4.29 0.66 -9.28
C SER A 25 -4.28 -0.67 -10.04
N GLU A 26 -5.46 -1.24 -10.23
CA GLU A 26 -5.65 -2.46 -11.04
C GLU A 26 -5.58 -2.14 -12.56
N PRO A 27 -5.12 -3.08 -13.41
CA PRO A 27 -4.78 -4.46 -13.09
C PRO A 27 -3.37 -4.62 -12.52
N TYR A 28 -3.24 -5.51 -11.53
CA TYR A 28 -1.93 -5.96 -11.08
C TYR A 28 -1.22 -6.77 -12.17
N ARG A 29 0.09 -6.95 -11.99
CA ARG A 29 0.95 -7.76 -12.87
C ARG A 29 0.39 -9.14 -13.16
N GLU A 30 -0.19 -9.74 -12.14
CA GLU A 30 -0.66 -11.12 -12.14
C GLU A 30 -2.18 -11.20 -12.30
N TYR A 31 -2.86 -10.10 -12.61
CA TYR A 31 -4.28 -10.15 -12.90
C TYR A 31 -4.57 -11.20 -13.99
N PRO A 32 -5.62 -12.03 -13.86
CA PRO A 32 -6.65 -12.04 -12.81
C PRO A 32 -6.33 -12.95 -11.62
N LEU A 33 -5.13 -13.53 -11.55
CA LEU A 33 -4.77 -14.36 -10.39
C LEU A 33 -4.82 -13.55 -9.11
N TRP A 34 -4.34 -12.31 -9.14
CA TRP A 34 -4.56 -11.34 -8.08
C TRP A 34 -5.44 -10.23 -8.61
N ASP A 35 -6.53 -9.99 -7.88
CA ASP A 35 -7.40 -8.83 -7.97
C ASP A 35 -7.60 -8.28 -6.55
N ARG A 36 -8.23 -7.12 -6.45
CA ARG A 36 -8.44 -6.45 -5.17
C ARG A 36 -9.19 -7.38 -4.20
N GLU A 37 -10.28 -8.00 -4.64
CA GLU A 37 -11.11 -8.88 -3.80
C GLU A 37 -10.28 -10.02 -3.19
N ARG A 38 -9.50 -10.73 -4.01
CA ARG A 38 -8.64 -11.82 -3.55
C ARG A 38 -7.56 -11.32 -2.59
N VAL A 39 -6.99 -10.13 -2.79
CA VAL A 39 -6.01 -9.57 -1.84
C VAL A 39 -6.68 -9.31 -0.49
N TYR A 40 -7.86 -8.68 -0.46
CA TYR A 40 -8.61 -8.45 0.76
C TYR A 40 -8.94 -9.77 1.48
N ASP A 41 -9.51 -10.74 0.76
CA ASP A 41 -9.87 -12.04 1.33
C ASP A 41 -8.67 -12.79 1.88
N THR A 42 -7.54 -12.76 1.16
CA THR A 42 -6.29 -13.39 1.60
C THR A 42 -5.78 -12.74 2.89
N VAL A 43 -5.72 -11.41 2.95
CA VAL A 43 -5.24 -10.68 4.13
C VAL A 43 -6.16 -10.93 5.33
N LEU A 44 -7.49 -10.90 5.13
CA LEU A 44 -8.47 -11.22 6.16
C LEU A 44 -8.31 -12.65 6.69
N GLU A 45 -8.12 -13.63 5.80
CA GLU A 45 -7.90 -15.01 6.20
C GLU A 45 -6.60 -15.20 6.98
N LEU A 46 -5.52 -14.50 6.60
CA LEU A 46 -4.27 -14.49 7.34
C LEU A 46 -4.44 -13.90 8.76
N PHE A 47 -5.25 -12.86 8.92
CA PHE A 47 -5.63 -12.35 10.24
C PHE A 47 -6.45 -13.35 11.05
N LYS A 48 -7.48 -13.97 10.45
CA LYS A 48 -8.30 -15.01 11.11
C LYS A 48 -7.46 -16.18 11.62
N ARG A 49 -6.46 -16.60 10.82
CA ARG A 49 -5.50 -17.66 11.18
C ARG A 49 -4.40 -17.20 12.14
N ARG A 50 -4.43 -15.95 12.60
CA ARG A 50 -3.39 -15.33 13.44
C ARG A 50 -1.98 -15.42 12.84
N ARG A 51 -1.90 -15.44 11.50
CA ARG A 51 -0.64 -15.39 10.74
C ARG A 51 -0.15 -13.95 10.53
N LEU A 52 -1.05 -12.97 10.66
CA LEU A 52 -0.75 -11.54 10.66
C LEU A 52 -1.21 -10.88 11.98
N THR A 53 -0.53 -9.81 12.37
CA THR A 53 -0.90 -8.94 13.48
C THR A 53 -0.59 -7.49 13.13
N VAL A 54 -1.40 -6.56 13.64
CA VAL A 54 -1.15 -5.11 13.54
C VAL A 54 -0.69 -4.50 14.87
N ARG A 55 -0.35 -5.35 15.85
CA ARG A 55 0.15 -4.86 17.14
C ARG A 55 1.44 -4.08 16.94
N GLY A 56 1.46 -2.82 17.38
CA GLY A 56 2.59 -1.91 17.20
C GLY A 56 2.64 -1.21 15.85
N LEU A 57 1.72 -1.52 14.92
CA LEU A 57 1.64 -0.79 13.64
C LEU A 57 1.14 0.65 13.87
N LEU A 58 0.08 0.80 14.67
CA LEU A 58 -0.45 2.11 15.04
C LEU A 58 0.37 2.69 16.18
N HIS A 59 1.13 3.74 15.88
CA HIS A 59 1.93 4.50 16.83
C HIS A 59 2.29 5.85 16.22
N PRO A 60 1.96 6.99 16.86
CA PRO A 60 1.14 7.10 18.07
C PRO A 60 -0.36 6.93 17.78
N VAL A 61 -1.15 6.70 18.83
CA VAL A 61 -2.62 6.77 18.78
C VAL A 61 -3.06 7.92 19.67
N VAL A 62 -3.67 8.94 19.08
CA VAL A 62 -3.98 10.23 19.74
C VAL A 62 -5.47 10.59 19.61
N LYS A 63 -5.94 11.56 20.39
CA LYS A 63 -7.26 12.17 20.20
C LYS A 63 -7.27 13.09 18.99
N PHE A 64 -8.45 13.43 18.49
CA PHE A 64 -8.57 14.29 17.32
C PHE A 64 -7.97 15.69 17.56
N GLU A 65 -8.11 16.25 18.76
CA GLU A 65 -7.56 17.57 19.12
C GLU A 65 -6.02 17.60 19.08
N GLU A 66 -5.38 16.45 19.22
CA GLU A 66 -3.92 16.29 19.25
C GLU A 66 -3.36 15.97 17.85
N ALA A 67 -4.20 15.85 16.82
CA ALA A 67 -3.78 15.43 15.49
C ALA A 67 -2.72 16.36 14.88
N VAL A 68 -2.83 17.68 15.09
CA VAL A 68 -1.86 18.66 14.59
C VAL A 68 -0.45 18.37 15.15
N GLU A 69 -0.37 18.11 16.44
CA GLU A 69 0.90 17.81 17.11
C GLU A 69 1.46 16.45 16.67
N ALA A 70 0.58 15.46 16.47
CA ALA A 70 0.99 14.16 15.97
C ALA A 70 1.52 14.22 14.51
N TYR A 71 0.97 15.11 13.67
CA TYR A 71 1.51 15.39 12.35
C TYR A 71 2.88 16.09 12.42
N ARG A 72 3.07 17.01 13.37
CA ARG A 72 4.36 17.64 13.62
C ARG A 72 5.42 16.61 14.04
N LEU A 73 5.06 15.65 14.89
CA LEU A 73 5.93 14.53 15.28
C LEU A 73 6.32 13.67 14.07
N ILE A 74 5.40 13.39 13.15
CA ILE A 74 5.71 12.67 11.90
C ILE A 74 6.76 13.40 11.07
N ASP A 75 6.66 14.73 10.98
CA ASP A 75 7.53 15.56 10.15
C ASP A 75 8.92 15.75 10.79
N GLU A 76 8.96 16.06 12.09
CA GLU A 76 10.19 16.38 12.80
C GLU A 76 10.95 15.14 13.31
N HIS A 77 10.24 14.05 13.62
CA HIS A 77 10.77 12.81 14.20
C HIS A 77 10.20 11.54 13.53
N PRO A 78 10.35 11.37 12.20
CA PRO A 78 9.77 10.25 11.46
C PRO A 78 10.25 8.87 11.94
N GLU A 79 11.42 8.78 12.56
CA GLU A 79 11.97 7.56 13.17
C GLU A 79 11.16 7.06 14.38
N GLU A 80 10.40 7.95 15.02
CA GLU A 80 9.56 7.62 16.18
C GLU A 80 8.15 7.17 15.78
N VAL A 81 7.76 7.33 14.51
CA VAL A 81 6.38 7.13 14.05
C VAL A 81 6.27 6.04 13.00
N VAL A 82 5.35 5.09 13.22
CA VAL A 82 5.08 4.03 12.24
C VAL A 82 3.82 4.36 11.43
N LYS A 83 2.71 4.58 12.12
CA LYS A 83 1.43 4.95 11.52
C LYS A 83 0.56 5.65 12.56
N LEU A 84 0.24 6.91 12.31
CA LEU A 84 -0.68 7.66 13.15
C LEU A 84 -2.07 7.02 13.16
N GLY A 85 -2.58 6.73 14.35
CA GLY A 85 -3.97 6.42 14.61
C GLY A 85 -4.66 7.59 15.30
N VAL A 86 -5.89 7.92 14.89
CA VAL A 86 -6.73 8.90 15.59
C VAL A 86 -7.93 8.17 16.16
N ARG A 87 -8.17 8.33 17.46
CA ARG A 87 -9.35 7.76 18.12
C ARG A 87 -10.50 8.77 18.07
N TYR A 88 -11.68 8.27 17.72
CA TYR A 88 -12.96 8.95 17.85
C TYR A 88 -13.67 8.33 19.06
N ASP A 89 -13.67 9.05 20.18
CA ASP A 89 -14.36 8.70 21.42
C ASP A 89 -15.17 9.89 21.94
#